data_AF-A0A3M0XN45-F1
#
_entry.id   AF-A0A3M0XN45-F1
#
_cell.length_a   1.000
_cell.length_b   1.000
_cell.length_c   1.000
_cell.angle_alpha   90.00
_cell.angle_beta   90.00
_cell.angle_gamma   90.00
#
_symmetry.space_group_name_H-M   'P 1'
#
loop_
_entity.id
_entity.type
_entity.pdbx_description
1 polymer ?
#
loop_
_entity_poly.entity_id
_entity_poly.type
_entity_poly.pdbx_seq_one_letter_code
_entity_poly.pdbx_strand_id
1 'polypeptide(L)'
;MDLKVVVKEIKGNCPVYEQGDSFILKDGYRLVADKPLCMHALASLMPHYNAFRFVEPGRWGAAGKEDSSKIYFQCLDPVDYTGGGTAIFELSRVPGSGDAAEKSGNK
;
A
#
# COMPACT_ATOMS: atom_id res chain seq x y z
N MET A 1 -3.39 14.38 0.29
CA MET A 1 -3.10 13.29 1.23
C MET A 1 -2.45 12.18 0.45
N ASP A 2 -1.33 11.70 0.96
CA ASP A 2 -0.62 10.56 0.38
C ASP A 2 -1.14 9.28 1.04
N LEU A 3 -0.90 8.15 0.40
CA LEU A 3 -1.19 6.85 0.99
C LEU A 3 0.11 6.14 1.34
N LYS A 4 0.20 5.61 2.56
CA LYS A 4 1.30 4.77 3.01
C LYS A 4 0.84 3.32 3.06
N VAL A 5 1.56 2.46 2.37
CA VAL A 5 1.40 1.01 2.41
C VAL A 5 2.52 0.43 3.25
N VAL A 6 2.18 -0.44 4.21
CA VAL A 6 3.15 -1.14 5.06
C VAL A 6 2.86 -2.63 5.05
N VAL A 7 3.90 -3.45 4.89
CA VAL A 7 3.79 -4.91 5.04
C VAL A 7 3.61 -5.24 6.52
N LYS A 8 2.40 -5.68 6.88
CA LYS A 8 2.03 -5.97 8.26
C LYS A 8 2.44 -7.38 8.68
N GLU A 9 2.28 -8.35 7.79
CA GLU A 9 2.53 -9.77 8.03
C GLU A 9 2.88 -10.47 6.71
N ILE A 10 3.68 -11.53 6.78
CA ILE A 10 3.94 -12.43 5.66
C ILE A 10 3.70 -13.86 6.14
N LYS A 11 2.90 -14.61 5.38
CA LYS A 11 2.73 -16.06 5.56
C LYS A 11 3.54 -16.78 4.49
N GLY A 12 4.31 -17.80 4.88
CA GLY A 12 5.24 -18.48 3.97
C GLY A 12 6.49 -17.64 3.70
N ASN A 13 7.01 -17.70 2.47
CA ASN A 13 8.24 -17.01 2.08
C ASN A 13 7.99 -16.07 0.88
N CYS A 14 8.06 -14.75 1.11
CA CYS A 14 7.93 -13.77 0.04
C CYS A 14 9.32 -13.39 -0.51
N PRO A 15 9.60 -13.53 -1.81
CA PRO A 15 10.90 -13.17 -2.37
C PRO A 15 11.08 -11.66 -2.57
N VAL A 16 10.01 -10.86 -2.42
CA VAL A 16 10.03 -9.41 -2.67
C VAL A 16 10.01 -8.62 -1.38
N TYR A 17 9.20 -9.01 -0.39
CA TYR A 17 8.93 -8.21 0.79
C TYR A 17 9.43 -8.84 2.09
N GLU A 18 9.74 -8.00 3.06
CA GLU A 18 9.95 -8.31 4.47
C GLU A 18 8.92 -7.57 5.32
N GLN A 19 8.65 -8.06 6.53
CA GLN A 19 7.74 -7.39 7.46
C GLN A 19 8.27 -6.00 7.81
N GLY A 20 7.41 -4.98 7.72
CA GLY A 20 7.79 -3.58 7.94
C GLY A 20 8.22 -2.82 6.69
N ASP A 21 8.46 -3.49 5.57
CA ASP A 21 8.65 -2.83 4.28
C ASP A 21 7.49 -1.88 3.98
N SER A 22 7.79 -0.77 3.31
CA SER A 22 6.77 0.22 2.99
C SER A 22 7.03 0.94 1.66
N PHE A 23 5.96 1.51 1.11
CA PHE A 23 6.02 2.40 -0.05
C PHE A 23 4.90 3.44 0.04
N ILE A 24 5.05 4.53 -0.71
CA ILE A 24 4.12 5.66 -0.69
C ILE A 24 3.50 5.85 -2.07
N LEU A 25 2.19 6.12 -2.11
CA LEU A 25 1.52 6.66 -3.27
C LEU A 25 1.27 8.15 -3.03
N LYS A 26 2.15 8.99 -3.58
CA LYS A 26 2.04 10.44 -3.54
C LYS A 26 0.98 10.93 -4.52
N ASP A 27 0.19 11.92 -4.10
CA ASP A 27 -0.86 12.55 -4.91
C ASP A 27 -1.91 11.59 -5.49
N GLY A 28 -1.88 10.31 -5.09
CA GLY A 28 -2.70 9.23 -5.62
C GLY A 28 -2.25 8.65 -6.97
N TYR A 29 -1.12 9.05 -7.55
CA TYR A 29 -0.66 8.50 -8.83
C TYR A 29 0.87 8.36 -8.95
N ARG A 30 1.65 8.94 -8.02
CA ARG A 30 3.11 8.86 -8.00
C ARG A 30 3.55 7.80 -7.01
N LEU A 31 3.89 6.61 -7.51
CA LEU A 31 4.38 5.51 -6.69
C LEU A 31 5.86 5.72 -6.36
N VAL A 32 6.19 5.74 -5.07
CA VAL A 32 7.55 5.94 -4.54
C VAL A 32 7.91 4.76 -3.64
N ALA A 33 8.97 4.05 -4.00
CA ALA A 33 9.47 2.89 -3.27
C ALA A 33 11.00 2.81 -3.36
N ASP A 34 11.62 2.36 -2.28
CA ASP A 34 13.08 2.20 -2.19
C ASP A 34 13.57 0.85 -2.75
N LYS A 35 12.63 -0.03 -3.10
CA LYS A 35 12.88 -1.38 -3.62
C LYS A 35 11.84 -1.75 -4.69
N PRO A 36 12.13 -2.74 -5.54
CA PRO A 36 11.14 -3.28 -6.46
C PRO A 36 9.87 -3.73 -5.74
N LEU A 37 8.72 -3.53 -6.40
CA LEU A 37 7.41 -3.92 -5.88
C LEU A 37 6.87 -5.13 -6.62
N CYS A 38 6.08 -5.95 -5.92
CA CYS A 38 5.47 -7.13 -6.49
C CYS A 38 4.21 -6.78 -7.27
N MET A 39 4.09 -7.28 -8.50
CA MET A 39 2.89 -7.11 -9.31
C MET A 39 1.63 -7.72 -8.67
N HIS A 40 1.74 -8.83 -7.92
CA HIS A 40 0.61 -9.40 -7.18
C HIS A 40 0.09 -8.48 -6.08
N ALA A 41 0.99 -7.74 -5.40
CA ALA A 41 0.60 -6.77 -4.38
C ALA A 41 -0.06 -5.55 -5.02
N LEU A 42 0.53 -5.02 -6.09
CA LEU A 42 -0.05 -3.89 -6.83
C LEU A 42 -1.43 -4.24 -7.39
N ALA A 43 -1.59 -5.41 -8.02
CA ALA A 43 -2.87 -5.87 -8.56
C ALA A 43 -3.98 -5.92 -7.48
N SER A 44 -3.63 -6.30 -6.24
CA SER A 44 -4.57 -6.31 -5.11
C SER A 44 -4.90 -4.90 -4.58
N LEU A 45 -3.95 -3.96 -4.64
CA LEU A 45 -4.14 -2.58 -4.22
C LEU A 45 -5.01 -1.76 -5.20
N MET A 46 -4.86 -2.00 -6.51
CA MET A 46 -5.47 -1.18 -7.57
C MET A 46 -6.98 -0.90 -7.42
N PRO A 47 -7.83 -1.87 -7.05
CA PRO A 47 -9.27 -1.64 -6.92
C PRO A 47 -9.64 -0.68 -5.77
N HIS A 48 -8.75 -0.53 -4.79
CA HIS A 48 -9.10 0.07 -3.50
C HIS A 48 -8.48 1.46 -3.31
N TYR A 49 -7.23 1.67 -3.73
CA TYR A 49 -6.46 2.83 -3.31
C TYR A 49 -7.15 4.17 -3.63
N ASN A 50 -7.78 4.29 -4.80
CA ASN A 50 -8.37 5.56 -5.24
C ASN A 50 -9.63 5.90 -4.43
N ALA A 51 -10.52 4.93 -4.22
CA ALA A 51 -11.70 5.10 -3.38
C ALA A 51 -11.31 5.43 -1.93
N PHE A 52 -10.29 4.75 -1.38
CA PHE A 52 -9.80 4.99 -0.03
C PHE A 52 -9.32 6.45 0.19
N ARG A 53 -8.91 7.18 -0.85
CA ARG A 53 -8.51 8.59 -0.72
C ARG A 53 -9.66 9.51 -0.34
N PHE A 54 -10.89 9.15 -0.69
CA PHE A 54 -12.04 10.06 -0.61
C PHE A 54 -13.20 9.50 0.22
N VAL A 55 -13.24 8.18 0.44
CA VAL A 55 -14.35 7.50 1.11
C VAL A 55 -13.85 6.78 2.35
N GLU A 56 -14.52 7.01 3.48
CA GLU A 56 -14.23 6.32 4.73
C GLU A 56 -14.41 4.80 4.59
N PRO A 57 -13.44 3.98 5.06
CA PRO A 57 -13.47 2.51 4.96
C PRO A 57 -14.79 1.85 5.35
N GLY A 58 -15.43 2.35 6.41
CA GLY A 58 -16.70 1.79 6.91
C GLY A 58 -17.85 1.86 5.91
N ARG A 59 -17.84 2.81 4.97
CA ARG A 59 -18.94 3.00 4.01
C ARG A 59 -19.01 1.92 2.92
N TRP A 60 -17.95 1.13 2.78
CA TRP A 60 -17.77 0.16 1.70
C TRP A 60 -17.17 -1.15 2.22
N GLY A 61 -17.29 -1.39 3.53
CA GLY A 61 -16.94 -2.67 4.15
C GLY A 61 -15.43 -2.96 4.25
N ALA A 62 -14.57 -1.95 4.11
CA ALA A 62 -13.12 -2.11 4.10
C ALA A 62 -12.43 -1.76 5.43
N ALA A 63 -13.20 -1.31 6.43
CA ALA A 63 -12.65 -0.83 7.71
C ALA A 63 -11.89 -1.92 8.47
N GLY A 64 -10.69 -1.57 8.92
CA GLY A 64 -9.92 -2.38 9.85
C GLY A 64 -10.68 -2.63 11.16
N LYS A 65 -10.51 -3.83 11.71
CA LYS A 65 -11.16 -4.22 12.97
C LYS A 65 -10.61 -3.44 14.17
N GLU A 66 -9.30 -3.21 14.21
CA GLU A 66 -8.62 -2.49 15.29
C GLU A 66 -8.62 -0.98 15.08
N ASP A 67 -8.49 -0.54 13.82
CA ASP A 67 -8.50 0.87 13.42
C ASP A 67 -9.37 1.05 12.17
N SER A 68 -10.55 1.65 12.36
CA SER A 68 -11.53 1.86 11.30
C SER A 68 -11.12 2.89 10.24
N SER A 69 -10.05 3.66 10.48
CA SER A 69 -9.50 4.62 9.52
C SER A 69 -8.57 3.98 8.47
N LYS A 70 -8.19 2.72 8.69
CA LYS A 70 -7.27 1.95 7.84
C LYS A 70 -8.01 0.88 7.05
N ILE A 71 -7.40 0.42 5.97
CA ILE A 71 -7.81 -0.78 5.25
C ILE A 71 -6.64 -1.78 5.18
N TYR A 72 -6.99 -3.05 5.01
CA TYR A 72 -6.02 -4.13 4.87
C TYR A 72 -6.30 -4.90 3.58
N PHE A 73 -5.24 -5.31 2.90
CA PHE A 73 -5.32 -6.15 1.71
C PHE A 73 -4.17 -7.15 1.69
N GLN A 74 -4.29 -8.22 0.94
CA GLN A 74 -3.24 -9.22 0.77
C GLN A 74 -2.86 -9.35 -0.70
N CYS A 75 -1.61 -9.70 -1.02
CA CYS A 75 -1.25 -10.01 -2.41
C CYS A 75 -1.99 -11.27 -2.90
N LEU A 76 -2.07 -11.42 -4.22
CA LEU A 76 -2.85 -12.47 -4.88
C LEU A 76 -2.14 -13.84 -4.94
N ASP A 77 -1.09 -14.08 -4.16
CA ASP A 77 -0.41 -15.38 -4.12
C ASP A 77 -1.21 -16.38 -3.25
N PRO A 78 -1.72 -17.48 -3.81
CA PRO A 78 -2.41 -18.52 -3.04
C PRO A 78 -1.37 -19.45 -2.41
N VAL A 79 -0.72 -19.00 -1.34
CA VAL A 79 0.44 -19.64 -0.69
C VAL A 79 0.27 -21.14 -0.44
N ASP A 80 -0.93 -21.58 -0.04
CA ASP A 80 -1.23 -23.00 0.24
C ASP A 80 -1.10 -23.90 -1.00
N TYR A 81 -1.12 -23.32 -2.20
CA TYR A 81 -1.00 -24.04 -3.48
C TYR A 81 0.31 -23.75 -4.22
N THR A 82 0.95 -22.60 -3.98
CA THR A 82 2.21 -22.22 -4.66
C THR A 82 3.45 -22.57 -3.87
N GLY A 83 3.33 -22.76 -2.54
CA GLY A 83 4.48 -22.86 -1.63
C GLY A 83 5.27 -21.54 -1.50
N GLY A 84 4.70 -20.43 -2.01
CA GLY A 84 5.30 -19.11 -2.00
C GLY A 84 5.06 -18.34 -0.71
N GLY A 85 4.62 -17.10 -0.83
CA GLY A 85 4.38 -16.23 0.32
C GLY A 85 3.30 -15.19 0.08
N THR A 86 2.27 -15.21 0.92
CA THR A 86 1.22 -14.18 0.94
C THR A 86 1.60 -13.08 1.90
N ALA A 87 1.80 -11.87 1.39
CA ALA A 87 2.00 -10.66 2.17
C ALA A 87 0.67 -9.95 2.44
N ILE A 88 0.46 -9.54 3.68
CA ILE A 88 -0.67 -8.73 4.14
C ILE A 88 -0.17 -7.30 4.37
N PHE A 89 -0.92 -6.33 3.86
CA PHE A 89 -0.57 -4.93 3.85
C PHE A 89 -1.59 -4.11 4.63
N GLU A 90 -1.09 -3.12 5.36
CA GLU A 90 -1.86 -2.04 5.94
C GLU A 90 -1.78 -0.81 5.01
N LEU A 91 -2.91 -0.19 4.71
CA LEU A 91 -3.00 1.06 3.96
C LEU A 91 -3.56 2.16 4.86
N SER A 92 -2.84 3.27 4.94
CA SER A 92 -3.21 4.44 5.76
C SER A 92 -3.06 5.74 4.97
N ARG A 93 -3.84 6.76 5.35
CA ARG A 93 -3.69 8.12 4.84
C ARG A 93 -2.65 8.85 5.67
N VAL A 94 -1.72 9.54 5.01
CA VAL A 94 -0.71 10.37 5.68
C VAL A 94 -0.78 11.80 5.16
N PRO A 95 -0.34 12.80 5.96
CA PRO A 95 -0.18 14.17 5.48
C PRO A 95 0.64 14.16 4.19
N GLY A 96 0.18 14.90 3.19
CA GLY A 96 0.91 14.99 1.93
C GLY A 96 2.29 15.56 2.21
N SER A 97 3.32 14.87 1.76
CA SER A 97 4.65 15.47 1.67
C SER A 97 4.58 16.48 0.53
N GLY A 98 4.05 17.68 0.81
CA GLY A 98 4.08 18.78 -0.14
C GLY A 98 5.53 18.91 -0.57
N ASP A 99 5.82 18.62 -1.84
CA ASP A 99 7.17 18.66 -2.37
C ASP A 99 7.70 20.06 -2.03
N ALA A 100 8.62 20.13 -1.06
CA ALA A 100 9.20 21.37 -0.63
C ALA A 100 9.93 21.96 -1.83
N ALA A 101 9.32 22.95 -2.46
CA ALA A 101 9.91 23.86 -3.42
C ALA A 101 10.94 23.24 -4.38
N GLU A 102 10.49 22.71 -5.51
CA GLU A 102 11.31 22.80 -6.73
C GLU A 102 11.23 24.23 -7.26
N LYS A 103 11.79 25.17 -6.49
CA LYS A 103 12.25 26.48 -6.96
C LYS A 103 13.77 26.42 -7.06
N SER A 104 14.29 26.02 -8.22
CA SER A 104 15.46 26.64 -8.85
C SER A 104 15.95 25.81 -10.04
N GLY A 105 15.96 26.43 -11.22
CA GLY A 105 17.12 26.27 -12.11
C GLY A 105 16.88 25.62 -13.46
N ASN A 106 16.73 26.48 -14.46
CA ASN A 106 17.46 26.44 -15.75
C ASN A 106 16.99 25.34 -16.73
N LYS A 107 16.42 25.63 -17.89
CA LYS A 107 16.74 26.66 -18.89
C LYS A 107 15.62 26.67 -19.93
#